data_AF-A0A917LJQ4-F1
#
_entry.id   AF-A0A917LJQ4-F1
#
_cell.length_a   1.000
_cell.length_b   1.000
_cell.length_c   1.000
_cell.angle_alpha   90.00
_cell.angle_beta   90.00
_cell.angle_gamma   90.00
#
_symmetry.space_group_name_H-M   'P 1'
#
loop_
_entity.id
_entity.type
_entity.pdbx_description
1 polymer ?
#
loop_
_entity_poly.entity_id
_entity_poly.type
_entity_poly.pdbx_seq_one_letter_code
_entity_poly.pdbx_strand_id
1 'polypeptide(L)'
;MARFNLNDLMNTQSKEVGKERVVFKIELLPIEQLQPSIMNQYSVQDVTELKASIELTGLQQNLLVRPNRNGYEVLSGHRRLKAMQALYAEGNEQFAQVPCKVERTMDDVQAELQLLLANSTTRELTDYEKTYQAQRLQELLQNLKDSGHKITGRKREIVAQLMGVSSSQVARMESINKKLSPELKEEFSEGNLNITTAYELSRLPEVAQQEVVEEKKAGKEITPAVVKEKRKEIVQPLQAQKETDKPIASQAPLQEAEVTDERIHELNIHPEPFSAVVSGAKTFEYRFNDRDYRVGDILRLNEYNPIQESYTNQKADVIVTFILEGGQYDIPTSYVIMSIKLKEGLH
;
A
#
# COMPACT_ATOMS: atom_id res chain seq x y z
N MET A 1 -8.31 21.23 11.71
CA MET A 1 -7.17 20.30 11.64
C MET A 1 -6.13 20.91 10.73
N ALA A 2 -4.84 20.86 11.09
CA ALA A 2 -3.78 21.36 10.21
C ALA A 2 -3.76 20.54 8.91
N ARG A 3 -3.83 21.22 7.77
CA ARG A 3 -3.81 20.60 6.44
C ARG A 3 -2.35 20.26 6.11
N PHE A 4 -2.09 19.06 5.60
CA PHE A 4 -0.74 18.69 5.16
C PHE A 4 -0.27 19.68 4.10
N ASN A 5 0.92 20.25 4.32
CA ASN A 5 1.54 21.20 3.43
C ASN A 5 2.79 20.58 2.83
N LEU A 6 2.74 20.28 1.54
CA LEU A 6 3.88 19.75 0.80
C LEU A 6 5.11 20.66 0.92
N ASN A 7 4.91 21.99 1.03
CA ASN A 7 6.02 22.92 1.19
C ASN A 7 6.76 22.76 2.52
N ASP A 8 6.10 22.28 3.58
CA ASP A 8 6.79 22.02 4.86
C ASP A 8 7.74 20.83 4.77
N LEU A 9 7.44 19.89 3.86
CA LEU A 9 8.26 18.73 3.59
C LEU A 9 9.37 19.04 2.56
N MET A 10 9.05 19.81 1.52
CA MET A 10 9.98 20.16 0.44
C MET A 10 10.91 21.32 0.79
N ASN A 11 10.69 22.01 1.91
CA ASN A 11 11.39 23.25 2.21
C ASN A 11 11.74 23.35 3.71
N THR A 12 12.66 22.48 4.14
CA THR A 12 13.16 22.46 5.52
C THR A 12 14.05 23.67 5.82
N GLN A 13 14.73 24.25 4.84
CA GLN A 13 15.68 25.38 5.03
C GLN A 13 15.06 26.78 4.88
N SER A 14 13.97 26.97 4.12
CA SER A 14 13.37 28.33 3.95
C SER A 14 12.65 28.87 5.19
N LYS A 15 12.56 28.08 6.27
CA LYS A 15 12.01 28.55 7.55
C LYS A 15 13.06 29.21 8.45
N GLU A 16 14.35 28.97 8.21
CA GLU A 16 15.44 29.54 9.03
C GLU A 16 16.03 30.83 8.45
N VAL A 17 15.88 31.08 7.16
CA VAL A 17 16.37 32.29 6.50
C VAL A 17 15.20 33.24 6.31
N GLY A 18 15.19 34.35 7.06
CA GLY A 18 14.14 35.36 7.01
C GLY A 18 13.80 35.79 5.58
N LYS A 19 12.55 36.22 5.37
CA LYS A 19 11.82 36.71 4.17
C LYS A 19 12.61 37.33 2.97
N GLU A 20 13.76 36.80 2.59
CA GLU A 20 14.42 37.09 1.33
C GLU A 20 13.80 36.19 0.26
N ARG A 21 13.48 36.77 -0.89
CA ARG A 21 13.08 35.99 -2.07
C ARG A 21 14.24 35.05 -2.38
N VAL A 22 14.06 33.75 -2.15
CA VAL A 22 14.99 32.72 -2.60
C VAL A 22 14.99 32.75 -4.13
N VAL A 23 15.94 33.46 -4.72
CA VAL A 23 16.19 33.43 -6.16
C VAL A 23 16.86 32.09 -6.45
N PHE A 24 16.15 31.17 -7.08
CA PHE A 24 16.77 29.93 -7.53
C PHE A 24 17.76 30.26 -8.65
N LYS A 25 18.98 29.70 -8.56
CA LYS A 25 20.01 29.88 -9.59
C LYS A 25 19.85 28.80 -10.65
N ILE A 26 19.98 29.21 -11.91
CA ILE A 26 20.06 28.31 -13.05
C ILE A 26 21.55 28.08 -13.32
N GLU A 27 21.96 26.83 -13.43
CA GLU A 27 23.31 26.41 -13.75
C GLU A 27 23.32 25.72 -15.12
N LEU A 28 24.33 26.02 -15.93
CA LEU A 28 24.57 25.29 -17.18
C LEU A 28 25.39 24.05 -16.86
N LEU A 29 24.82 22.87 -17.15
CA LEU A 29 25.45 21.59 -16.86
C LEU A 29 25.74 20.83 -18.16
N PRO A 30 26.89 20.13 -18.26
CA PRO A 30 27.17 19.28 -19.42
C PRO A 30 26.12 18.18 -19.55
N ILE A 31 25.60 17.98 -20.76
CA ILE A 31 24.53 17.00 -21.00
C ILE A 31 24.96 15.56 -20.67
N GLU A 32 26.24 15.23 -20.77
CA GLU A 32 26.77 13.91 -20.42
C GLU A 32 26.74 13.63 -18.91
N GLN A 33 26.69 14.68 -18.08
CA GLN A 33 26.58 14.55 -16.62
C GLN A 33 25.14 14.40 -16.14
N LEU A 34 24.15 14.57 -17.03
CA LEU A 34 22.74 14.48 -16.70
C LEU A 34 22.21 13.08 -16.93
N GLN A 35 21.74 12.46 -15.86
CA GLN A 35 21.23 11.09 -15.87
C GLN A 35 19.76 11.06 -15.47
N PRO A 36 18.91 10.26 -16.16
CA PRO A 36 17.55 10.04 -15.70
C PRO A 36 17.58 9.35 -14.33
N SER A 37 16.59 9.64 -13.48
CA SER A 37 16.47 8.93 -12.21
C SER A 37 16.14 7.46 -12.46
N ILE A 38 16.84 6.55 -11.77
CA ILE A 38 16.52 5.12 -11.75
C ILE A 38 15.13 4.86 -11.13
N MET A 39 14.65 5.79 -10.32
CA MET A 39 13.34 5.73 -9.66
C MET A 39 12.22 6.26 -10.56
N ASN A 40 12.53 6.77 -11.75
CA ASN A 40 11.50 7.17 -12.71
C ASN A 40 10.87 5.95 -13.37
N GLN A 41 9.75 5.50 -12.80
CA GLN A 41 9.03 4.31 -13.24
C GLN A 41 8.05 4.55 -14.40
N TYR A 42 7.96 5.79 -14.89
CA TYR A 42 7.10 6.13 -16.02
C TYR A 42 7.86 5.95 -17.34
N SER A 43 7.20 5.28 -18.29
CA SER A 43 7.75 5.12 -19.64
C SER A 43 7.97 6.49 -20.30
N VAL A 44 9.20 6.75 -20.72
CA VAL A 44 9.51 7.91 -21.56
C VAL A 44 9.14 7.52 -22.98
N GLN A 45 7.87 7.81 -23.34
CA GLN A 45 7.27 7.62 -24.67
C GLN A 45 8.10 8.26 -25.80
N ASP A 46 7.62 8.13 -27.03
CA ASP A 46 8.20 8.81 -28.18
C ASP A 46 8.38 10.33 -27.92
N VAL A 47 9.58 10.81 -28.21
CA VAL A 47 9.99 12.21 -28.04
C VAL A 47 10.21 12.91 -29.39
N THR A 48 9.88 12.27 -30.51
CA THR A 48 10.13 12.80 -31.86
C THR A 48 9.57 14.20 -32.07
N GLU A 49 8.29 14.43 -31.75
CA GLU A 49 7.67 15.76 -31.87
C GLU A 49 8.31 16.78 -30.92
N LEU A 50 8.58 16.37 -29.67
CA LEU A 50 9.21 17.23 -28.67
C LEU A 50 10.64 17.61 -29.08
N LYS A 51 11.37 16.67 -29.69
CA LYS A 51 12.72 16.86 -30.21
C LYS A 51 12.71 17.92 -31.31
N ALA A 52 11.84 17.78 -32.32
CA ALA A 52 11.70 18.77 -33.38
C ALA A 52 11.30 20.16 -32.82
N SER A 53 10.41 20.20 -31.83
CA SER A 53 10.04 21.46 -31.16
C SER A 53 11.21 22.10 -30.41
N ILE A 54 12.02 21.31 -29.69
CA ILE A 54 13.19 21.79 -28.94
C ILE A 54 14.29 22.26 -29.89
N GLU A 55 14.49 21.57 -31.01
CA GLU A 55 15.42 21.99 -32.05
C GLU A 55 15.04 23.34 -32.66
N LEU A 56 13.75 23.56 -32.94
CA LEU A 56 13.26 24.79 -33.55
C LEU A 56 13.20 25.97 -32.56
N THR A 57 12.75 25.72 -31.33
CA THR A 57 12.39 26.80 -30.37
C THR A 57 13.29 26.86 -29.14
N GLY A 58 14.20 25.91 -28.97
CA GLY A 58 15.02 25.77 -27.78
C GLY A 58 14.26 25.22 -26.56
N LEU A 59 14.98 25.07 -25.45
CA LEU A 59 14.41 24.57 -24.20
C LEU A 59 13.59 25.67 -23.48
N GLN A 60 12.26 25.54 -23.51
CA GLN A 60 11.34 26.52 -22.90
C GLN A 60 11.25 26.41 -21.37
N GLN A 61 11.44 25.21 -20.83
CA GLN A 61 11.39 24.94 -19.40
C GLN A 61 12.66 24.21 -18.99
N ASN A 62 13.36 24.73 -17.98
CA ASN A 62 14.59 24.13 -17.48
C ASN A 62 14.34 22.76 -16.83
N LEU A 63 15.38 21.93 -16.77
CA LEU A 63 15.36 20.69 -16.01
C LEU A 63 15.48 20.98 -14.52
N LEU A 64 14.90 20.11 -13.68
CA LEU A 64 15.17 20.09 -12.24
C LEU A 64 16.09 18.89 -11.97
N VAL A 65 17.22 19.14 -11.32
CA VAL A 65 18.23 18.11 -11.06
C VAL A 65 18.76 18.20 -9.64
N ARG A 66 19.34 17.12 -9.13
CA ARG A 66 20.13 17.11 -7.89
C ARG A 66 21.49 16.46 -8.10
N PRO A 67 22.53 16.83 -7.34
CA PRO A 67 23.82 16.14 -7.39
C PRO A 67 23.67 14.65 -7.05
N ASN A 68 24.40 13.80 -7.76
CA ASN A 68 24.54 12.36 -7.51
C ASN A 68 26.01 11.96 -7.68
N ARG A 69 26.40 10.74 -7.27
CA ARG A 69 27.78 10.24 -7.31
C ARG A 69 28.47 10.41 -8.67
N ASN A 70 27.70 10.30 -9.76
CA ASN A 70 28.22 10.31 -11.14
C ASN A 70 27.78 11.55 -11.95
N GLY A 71 27.46 12.66 -11.30
CA GLY A 71 26.99 13.89 -11.96
C GLY A 71 25.70 14.37 -11.34
N TYR A 72 24.62 14.41 -12.13
CA TYR A 72 23.33 14.94 -11.71
C TYR A 72 22.20 14.00 -12.09
N GLU A 73 21.31 13.75 -11.12
CA GLU A 73 20.07 13.04 -11.33
C GLU A 73 18.96 14.01 -11.72
N VAL A 74 18.25 13.71 -12.81
CA VAL A 74 17.10 14.48 -13.27
C VAL A 74 15.86 14.07 -12.49
N LEU A 75 15.18 15.08 -11.94
CA LEU A 75 13.97 14.96 -11.12
C LEU A 75 12.72 15.42 -11.87
N SER A 76 12.90 16.32 -12.84
CA SER A 76 11.84 16.75 -13.75
C SER A 76 12.41 17.10 -15.12
N GLY A 77 11.64 16.76 -16.17
CA GLY A 77 12.02 17.01 -17.56
C GLY A 77 12.69 15.83 -18.27
N HIS A 78 12.45 14.59 -17.84
CA HIS A 78 13.00 13.37 -18.47
C HIS A 78 12.79 13.30 -20.00
N ARG A 79 11.59 13.64 -20.50
CA ARG A 79 11.31 13.69 -21.95
C ARG A 79 12.16 14.75 -22.67
N ARG A 80 12.36 15.91 -22.04
CA ARG A 80 13.21 17.00 -22.55
C ARG A 80 14.68 16.58 -22.57
N LEU A 81 15.17 15.94 -21.51
CA LEU A 81 16.53 15.37 -21.47
C LEU A 81 16.74 14.38 -22.62
N LYS A 82 15.85 13.39 -22.78
CA LYS A 82 15.95 12.38 -23.86
C LYS A 82 15.98 13.02 -25.25
N ALA A 83 15.14 14.04 -25.48
CA ALA A 83 15.13 14.78 -26.74
C ALA A 83 16.45 15.55 -26.99
N MET A 84 16.97 16.26 -25.98
CA MET A 84 18.23 16.98 -26.08
C MET A 84 19.43 16.03 -26.26
N GLN A 85 19.43 14.88 -25.59
CA GLN A 85 20.45 13.85 -25.77
C GLN A 85 20.46 13.29 -27.19
N ALA A 86 19.28 13.07 -27.78
CA ALA A 86 19.17 12.64 -29.18
C ALA A 86 19.70 13.71 -30.15
N LEU A 87 19.35 14.99 -29.94
CA LEU A 87 19.86 16.10 -30.74
C LEU A 87 21.39 16.25 -30.63
N TYR A 88 21.93 16.14 -29.41
CA TYR A 88 23.36 16.21 -29.19
C TYR A 88 24.11 15.04 -29.84
N ALA A 89 23.56 13.82 -29.76
CA ALA A 89 24.14 12.64 -30.41
C ALA A 89 24.14 12.76 -31.95
N GLU A 90 23.25 13.55 -32.54
CA GLU A 90 23.21 13.88 -33.97
C GLU A 90 24.19 15.01 -34.36
N GLY A 91 24.97 15.51 -33.40
CA GLY A 91 26.00 16.54 -33.63
C GLY A 91 25.53 17.97 -33.36
N ASN A 92 24.34 18.17 -32.78
CA ASN A 92 23.87 19.49 -32.41
C ASN A 92 24.52 19.98 -31.10
N GLU A 93 25.67 20.66 -31.22
CA GLU A 93 26.44 21.18 -30.08
C GLU A 93 25.72 22.23 -29.23
N GLN A 94 24.62 22.82 -29.72
CA GLN A 94 23.83 23.76 -28.93
C GLN A 94 23.31 23.13 -27.63
N PHE A 95 23.16 21.80 -27.60
CA PHE A 95 22.69 21.06 -26.43
C PHE A 95 23.80 20.46 -25.57
N ALA A 96 25.08 20.81 -25.82
CA ALA A 96 26.20 20.37 -24.99
C ALA A 96 26.08 20.87 -23.54
N GLN A 97 25.49 22.05 -23.35
CA GLN A 97 25.27 22.69 -22.04
C GLN A 97 23.78 22.93 -21.83
N VAL A 98 23.21 22.34 -20.77
CA VAL A 98 21.77 22.37 -20.51
C VAL A 98 21.47 23.23 -19.27
N PRO A 99 20.58 24.25 -19.37
CA PRO A 99 20.20 25.05 -18.22
C PRO A 99 19.31 24.24 -17.26
N CYS A 100 19.80 24.10 -16.03
CA CYS A 100 19.19 23.29 -14.98
C CYS A 100 18.96 24.13 -13.72
N LYS A 101 17.83 23.91 -13.05
CA LYS A 101 17.66 24.27 -11.65
C LYS A 101 18.23 23.14 -10.81
N VAL A 102 19.25 23.44 -10.00
CA VAL A 102 19.93 22.43 -9.19
C VAL A 102 19.47 22.52 -7.74
N GLU A 103 18.88 21.43 -7.25
CA GLU A 103 18.48 21.29 -5.84
C GLU A 103 19.53 20.48 -5.08
N ARG A 104 20.21 21.11 -4.12
CA ARG A 104 21.37 20.52 -3.42
C ARG A 104 21.02 19.92 -2.06
N THR A 105 19.88 20.30 -1.51
CA THR A 105 19.49 19.97 -0.13
C THR A 105 18.43 18.87 -0.08
N MET A 106 18.07 18.32 -1.25
CA MET A 106 16.99 17.35 -1.36
C MET A 106 17.49 15.93 -1.12
N ASP A 107 16.92 15.30 -0.09
CA ASP A 107 17.18 13.89 0.23
C ASP A 107 16.52 12.92 -0.79
N ASP A 108 16.83 11.63 -0.68
CA ASP A 108 16.31 10.59 -1.58
C ASP A 108 14.79 10.46 -1.54
N VAL A 109 14.18 10.68 -0.37
CA VAL A 109 12.74 10.51 -0.18
C VAL A 109 11.98 11.69 -0.76
N GLN A 110 12.48 12.91 -0.55
CA GLN A 110 11.99 14.14 -1.17
C GLN A 110 12.18 14.10 -2.69
N ALA A 111 13.31 13.60 -3.18
CA ALA A 111 13.57 13.43 -4.60
C ALA A 111 12.56 12.49 -5.26
N GLU A 112 12.30 11.35 -4.62
CA GLU A 112 11.31 10.41 -5.11
C GLU A 112 9.88 10.98 -5.09
N LEU A 113 9.53 11.72 -4.03
CA LEU A 113 8.25 12.42 -3.97
C LEU A 113 8.11 13.44 -5.11
N GLN A 114 9.17 14.23 -5.37
CA GLN A 114 9.20 15.19 -6.46
C GLN A 114 9.02 14.50 -7.83
N LEU A 115 9.66 13.34 -8.03
CA LEU A 115 9.52 12.53 -9.25
C LEU A 115 8.07 12.06 -9.47
N LEU A 116 7.41 11.55 -8.43
CA LEU A 116 6.02 11.11 -8.53
C LEU A 116 5.08 12.27 -8.86
N LEU A 117 5.25 13.42 -8.22
CA LEU A 117 4.37 14.58 -8.39
C LEU A 117 4.64 15.35 -9.70
N ALA A 118 5.87 15.33 -10.20
CA ALA A 118 6.19 15.98 -11.47
C ALA A 118 5.47 15.32 -12.66
N ASN A 119 5.25 14.01 -12.61
CA ASN A 119 4.63 13.28 -13.71
C ASN A 119 3.12 13.54 -13.83
N SER A 120 2.39 13.67 -12.70
CA SER A 120 0.94 13.91 -12.71
C SER A 120 0.52 15.25 -13.32
N THR A 121 1.44 16.21 -13.43
CA THR A 121 1.18 17.55 -13.99
C THR A 121 1.39 17.65 -15.50
N THR A 122 2.00 16.64 -16.13
CA THR A 122 2.45 16.73 -17.53
C THR A 122 1.65 15.87 -18.52
N ARG A 123 1.00 14.81 -18.06
CA ARG A 123 0.07 13.99 -18.84
C ARG A 123 -0.96 13.31 -17.94
N GLU A 124 -2.07 12.86 -18.53
CA GLU A 124 -2.99 11.99 -17.81
C GLU A 124 -2.33 10.63 -17.54
N LEU A 125 -2.33 10.25 -16.26
CA LEU A 125 -1.90 8.93 -15.82
C LEU A 125 -3.02 7.92 -16.06
N THR A 126 -2.66 6.70 -16.45
CA THR A 126 -3.60 5.58 -16.53
C THR A 126 -4.14 5.25 -15.14
N ASP A 127 -5.28 4.57 -15.08
CA ASP A 127 -5.86 4.15 -13.80
C ASP A 127 -4.92 3.21 -13.01
N TYR A 128 -4.17 2.36 -13.71
CA TYR A 128 -3.12 1.55 -13.13
C TYR A 128 -1.99 2.41 -12.56
N GLU A 129 -1.45 3.35 -13.34
CA GLU A 129 -0.38 4.26 -12.91
C GLU A 129 -0.81 5.07 -11.68
N LYS A 130 -2.04 5.61 -11.65
CA LYS A 130 -2.60 6.30 -10.48
C LYS A 130 -2.68 5.38 -9.27
N THR A 131 -3.16 4.15 -9.47
CA THR A 131 -3.31 3.16 -8.40
C THR A 131 -1.96 2.80 -7.78
N TYR A 132 -0.95 2.57 -8.61
CA TYR A 132 0.40 2.31 -8.17
C TYR A 132 1.04 3.54 -7.47
N GLN A 133 0.88 4.74 -8.05
CA GLN A 133 1.36 5.99 -7.46
C GLN A 133 0.77 6.22 -6.06
N ALA A 134 -0.52 5.91 -5.85
CA ALA A 134 -1.14 6.01 -4.54
C ALA A 134 -0.46 5.13 -3.49
N GLN A 135 -0.13 3.87 -3.83
CA GLN A 135 0.62 3.00 -2.93
C GLN A 135 2.02 3.55 -2.65
N ARG A 136 2.73 3.99 -3.68
CA ARG A 136 4.10 4.48 -3.51
C ARG A 136 4.15 5.72 -2.62
N LEU A 137 3.21 6.64 -2.78
CA LEU A 137 3.07 7.80 -1.89
C LEU A 137 2.80 7.38 -0.44
N GLN A 138 2.06 6.30 -0.18
CA GLN A 138 1.85 5.80 1.18
C GLN A 138 3.12 5.26 1.82
N GLU A 139 3.92 4.51 1.05
CA GLU A 139 5.21 3.98 1.48
C GLU A 139 6.18 5.13 1.79
N LEU A 140 6.27 6.13 0.92
CA LEU A 140 7.13 7.29 1.14
C LEU A 140 6.72 8.11 2.35
N LEU A 141 5.42 8.36 2.52
CA LEU A 141 4.92 9.03 3.73
C LEU A 141 5.21 8.20 4.99
N GLN A 142 5.19 6.87 4.91
CA GLN A 142 5.58 6.03 6.03
C GLN A 142 7.09 6.17 6.33
N ASN A 143 7.95 6.07 5.32
CA ASN A 143 9.40 6.23 5.46
C ASN A 143 9.79 7.61 6.01
N LEU A 144 9.12 8.67 5.54
CA LEU A 144 9.31 10.02 6.07
C LEU A 144 8.96 10.10 7.56
N LYS A 145 7.83 9.49 7.97
CA LYS A 145 7.45 9.44 9.37
C LYS A 145 8.49 8.67 10.21
N ASP A 146 9.01 7.56 9.68
CA ASP A 146 9.98 6.71 10.38
C ASP A 146 11.37 7.36 10.46
N SER A 147 11.73 8.20 9.50
CA SER A 147 12.94 9.04 9.52
C SER A 147 12.83 10.27 10.45
N GLY A 148 11.73 10.42 11.19
CA GLY A 148 11.54 11.48 12.18
C GLY A 148 10.85 12.74 11.67
N HIS A 149 10.38 12.77 10.41
CA HIS A 149 9.61 13.89 9.90
C HIS A 149 8.21 13.93 10.52
N LYS A 150 7.79 15.10 11.01
CA LYS A 150 6.45 15.30 11.58
C LYS A 150 5.40 15.37 10.47
N ILE A 151 4.77 14.23 10.17
CA ILE A 151 3.61 14.17 9.27
C ILE A 151 2.34 14.30 10.09
N THR A 152 1.61 15.40 9.89
CA THR A 152 0.32 15.65 10.56
C THR A 152 -0.84 15.19 9.68
N GLY A 153 -1.79 14.46 10.28
CA GLY A 153 -3.00 13.97 9.59
C GLY A 153 -2.95 12.49 9.19
N ARG A 154 -4.04 12.02 8.58
CA ARG A 154 -4.16 10.62 8.13
C ARG A 154 -3.46 10.46 6.78
N LYS A 155 -2.55 9.48 6.66
CA LYS A 155 -1.80 9.19 5.42
C LYS A 155 -2.68 9.14 4.17
N ARG A 156 -3.83 8.46 4.24
CA ARG A 156 -4.78 8.36 3.12
C ARG A 156 -5.31 9.73 2.66
N GLU A 157 -5.58 10.65 3.58
CA GLU A 157 -6.06 12.00 3.25
C GLU A 157 -4.97 12.85 2.60
N ILE A 158 -3.72 12.67 3.05
CA ILE A 158 -2.55 13.33 2.46
C ILE A 158 -2.34 12.85 1.02
N VAL A 159 -2.37 11.54 0.79
CA VAL A 159 -2.25 10.97 -0.57
C VAL A 159 -3.37 11.46 -1.46
N ALA A 160 -4.61 11.48 -0.96
CA ALA A 160 -5.76 11.99 -1.69
C ALA A 160 -5.56 13.45 -2.11
N GLN A 161 -5.06 14.29 -1.20
CA GLN A 161 -4.73 15.70 -1.50
C GLN A 161 -3.61 15.83 -2.54
N LEU A 162 -2.52 15.07 -2.40
CA LEU A 162 -1.38 15.10 -3.32
C LEU A 162 -1.73 14.66 -4.74
N MET A 163 -2.64 13.69 -4.85
CA MET A 163 -3.11 13.18 -6.14
C MET A 163 -4.31 13.94 -6.71
N GLY A 164 -4.92 14.86 -5.95
CA GLY A 164 -6.14 15.57 -6.37
C GLY A 164 -7.38 14.69 -6.48
N VAL A 165 -7.46 13.61 -5.68
CA VAL A 165 -8.58 12.65 -5.67
C VAL A 165 -9.26 12.59 -4.29
N SER A 166 -10.38 11.88 -4.19
CA SER A 166 -11.05 11.66 -2.89
C SER A 166 -10.36 10.58 -2.06
N SER A 167 -10.47 10.66 -0.73
CA SER A 167 -9.98 9.61 0.20
C SER A 167 -10.60 8.23 -0.12
N SER A 168 -11.86 8.20 -0.57
CA SER A 168 -12.52 6.98 -1.02
C SER A 168 -11.89 6.40 -2.29
N GLN A 169 -11.43 7.21 -3.24
CA GLN A 169 -10.69 6.74 -4.41
C GLN A 169 -9.34 6.12 -4.01
N VAL A 170 -8.61 6.75 -3.08
CA VAL A 170 -7.37 6.17 -2.55
C VAL A 170 -7.63 4.83 -1.86
N ALA A 171 -8.72 4.71 -1.09
CA ALA A 171 -9.11 3.43 -0.48
C ALA A 171 -9.44 2.32 -1.50
N ARG A 172 -10.02 2.68 -2.66
CA ARG A 172 -10.25 1.72 -3.76
C ARG A 172 -8.92 1.27 -4.37
N MET A 173 -8.03 2.22 -4.66
CA MET A 173 -6.68 1.94 -5.17
C MET A 173 -5.90 1.03 -4.21
N GLU A 174 -5.95 1.28 -2.90
CA GLU A 174 -5.37 0.41 -1.88
C GLU A 174 -5.93 -1.02 -1.93
N SER A 175 -7.25 -1.17 -2.11
CA SER A 175 -7.89 -2.49 -2.21
C SER A 175 -7.37 -3.25 -3.43
N ILE A 176 -7.30 -2.57 -4.59
CA ILE A 176 -6.78 -3.15 -5.83
C ILE A 176 -5.33 -3.62 -5.63
N ASN A 177 -4.45 -2.76 -5.13
CA ASN A 177 -3.05 -3.10 -4.94
C ASN A 177 -2.83 -4.28 -3.97
N LYS A 178 -3.61 -4.35 -2.89
CA LYS A 178 -3.43 -5.37 -1.84
C LYS A 178 -4.07 -6.71 -2.17
N LYS A 179 -5.16 -6.74 -2.95
CA LYS A 179 -6.04 -7.92 -3.04
C LYS A 179 -6.29 -8.43 -4.45
N LEU A 180 -5.95 -7.67 -5.49
CA LEU A 180 -6.08 -8.14 -6.87
C LEU A 180 -4.97 -9.14 -7.18
N SER A 181 -5.31 -10.27 -7.80
CA SER A 181 -4.35 -11.32 -8.18
C SER A 181 -3.29 -10.79 -9.16
N PRO A 182 -2.09 -11.41 -9.24
CA PRO A 182 -1.04 -11.01 -10.17
C PRO A 182 -1.50 -10.95 -11.63
N GLU A 183 -2.26 -11.95 -12.09
CA GLU A 183 -2.76 -12.03 -13.47
C GLU A 183 -3.73 -10.88 -13.76
N LEU A 184 -4.64 -10.59 -12.83
CA LEU A 184 -5.58 -9.49 -12.99
C LEU A 184 -4.89 -8.11 -12.87
N LYS A 185 -3.77 -8.02 -12.16
CA LYS A 185 -2.94 -6.80 -12.12
C LYS A 185 -2.24 -6.54 -13.45
N GLU A 186 -1.74 -7.58 -14.11
CA GLU A 186 -1.17 -7.48 -15.45
C GLU A 186 -2.21 -6.96 -16.43
N GLU A 187 -3.40 -7.55 -16.42
CA GLU A 187 -4.54 -7.14 -17.25
C GLU A 187 -5.02 -5.70 -16.96
N PHE A 188 -4.92 -5.26 -15.71
CA PHE A 188 -5.18 -3.88 -15.34
C PHE A 188 -4.09 -2.93 -15.87
N SER A 189 -2.83 -3.35 -15.87
CA SER A 189 -1.71 -2.57 -16.38
C SER A 189 -1.73 -2.40 -17.91
N GLU A 190 -2.22 -3.42 -18.63
CA GLU A 190 -2.39 -3.40 -20.09
C GLU A 190 -3.61 -2.58 -20.54
N GLY A 191 -4.48 -2.18 -19.60
CA GLY A 191 -5.70 -1.43 -19.88
C GLY A 191 -6.90 -2.31 -20.27
N ASN A 192 -6.77 -3.63 -20.18
CA ASN A 192 -7.85 -4.58 -20.46
C ASN A 192 -8.90 -4.64 -19.34
N LEU A 193 -8.60 -4.05 -18.17
CA LEU A 193 -9.54 -3.87 -17.06
C LEU A 193 -9.65 -2.38 -16.71
N ASN A 194 -10.86 -1.88 -16.56
CA ASN A 194 -11.06 -0.54 -15.98
C ASN A 194 -10.96 -0.60 -14.44
N ILE A 195 -10.73 0.55 -13.80
CA ILE A 195 -10.56 0.64 -12.35
C ILE A 195 -11.77 0.14 -11.53
N THR A 196 -12.98 0.24 -12.09
CA THR A 196 -14.20 -0.21 -11.39
C THR A 196 -14.27 -1.73 -11.39
N THR A 197 -13.98 -2.38 -12.52
CA THR A 197 -13.88 -3.83 -12.62
C THR A 197 -12.77 -4.34 -11.71
N ALA A 198 -11.57 -3.75 -11.78
CA ALA A 198 -10.44 -4.12 -10.93
C ALA A 198 -10.77 -3.99 -9.43
N TYR A 199 -11.50 -2.93 -9.05
CA TYR A 199 -11.95 -2.76 -7.67
C TYR A 199 -12.94 -3.84 -7.23
N GLU A 200 -13.95 -4.18 -8.04
CA GLU A 200 -14.90 -5.23 -7.68
C GLU A 200 -14.23 -6.61 -7.62
N LEU A 201 -13.28 -6.89 -8.52
CA LEU A 201 -12.48 -8.12 -8.50
C LEU A 201 -11.62 -8.21 -7.23
N SER A 202 -11.03 -7.10 -6.79
CA SER A 202 -10.24 -7.05 -5.53
C SER A 202 -11.07 -7.35 -4.26
N ARG A 203 -12.39 -7.39 -4.37
CA ARG A 203 -13.31 -7.72 -3.27
C ARG A 203 -13.77 -9.17 -3.30
N LEU A 204 -13.41 -9.93 -4.34
CA LEU A 204 -13.64 -11.35 -4.42
C LEU A 204 -12.52 -12.12 -3.70
N PRO A 205 -12.82 -13.29 -3.10
CA PRO A 205 -11.80 -14.24 -2.69
C PRO A 205 -10.89 -14.62 -3.87
N GLU A 206 -9.64 -14.98 -3.58
CA GLU A 206 -8.65 -15.28 -4.62
C GLU A 206 -9.07 -16.44 -5.55
N VAL A 207 -9.72 -17.47 -5.00
CA VAL A 207 -10.28 -18.58 -5.78
C VAL A 207 -11.27 -18.08 -6.84
N ALA A 208 -12.17 -17.16 -6.45
CA ALA A 208 -13.14 -16.59 -7.37
C ALA A 208 -12.50 -15.61 -8.38
N GLN A 209 -11.37 -14.98 -8.03
CA GLN A 209 -10.58 -14.20 -8.99
C GLN A 209 -9.96 -15.10 -10.05
N GLN A 210 -9.43 -16.27 -9.65
CA GLN A 210 -8.87 -17.26 -10.57
C GLN A 210 -9.92 -17.82 -11.54
N GLU A 211 -11.14 -18.11 -11.06
CA GLU A 211 -12.25 -18.48 -11.95
C GLU A 211 -12.54 -17.42 -13.02
N VAL A 212 -12.49 -16.15 -12.64
CA VAL A 212 -12.67 -15.03 -13.58
C VAL A 212 -11.53 -14.95 -14.60
N VAL A 213 -10.29 -15.24 -14.18
CA VAL A 213 -9.14 -15.34 -15.09
C VAL A 213 -9.35 -16.46 -16.12
N GLU A 214 -9.81 -17.63 -15.70
CA GLU A 214 -10.08 -18.75 -16.60
C GLU A 214 -11.26 -18.47 -17.55
N GLU A 215 -12.32 -17.82 -17.06
CA GLU A 215 -13.43 -17.35 -17.89
C GLU A 215 -12.97 -16.36 -18.97
N LYS A 216 -12.03 -15.48 -18.63
CA LYS A 216 -11.45 -14.53 -19.58
C LYS A 216 -10.61 -15.23 -20.64
N LYS A 217 -9.77 -16.21 -20.24
CA LYS A 217 -8.99 -17.03 -21.17
C LYS A 217 -9.90 -17.82 -22.13
N ALA A 218 -11.09 -18.20 -21.68
CA ALA A 218 -12.13 -18.80 -22.50
C ALA A 218 -12.89 -17.80 -23.41
N GLY A 219 -12.48 -16.52 -23.43
CA GLY A 219 -13.01 -15.49 -24.33
C GLY A 219 -14.23 -14.73 -23.79
N LYS A 220 -14.58 -14.84 -22.50
CA LYS A 220 -15.69 -14.08 -21.91
C LYS A 220 -15.25 -12.65 -21.55
N GLU A 221 -16.11 -11.68 -21.85
CA GLU A 221 -15.90 -10.30 -21.40
C GLU A 221 -16.14 -10.15 -19.90
N ILE A 222 -15.17 -9.53 -19.20
CA ILE A 222 -15.31 -9.19 -17.78
C ILE A 222 -15.82 -7.76 -17.67
N THR A 223 -17.09 -7.60 -17.31
CA THR A 223 -17.69 -6.29 -17.00
C THR A 223 -17.93 -6.11 -15.50
N PRO A 224 -18.00 -4.86 -14.99
CA PRO A 224 -18.31 -4.61 -13.58
C PRO A 224 -19.64 -5.24 -13.11
N ALA A 225 -20.62 -5.39 -14.01
CA ALA A 225 -21.91 -5.99 -13.69
C ALA A 225 -21.77 -7.49 -13.42
N VAL A 226 -21.04 -8.21 -14.28
CA VAL A 226 -20.79 -9.66 -14.11
C VAL A 226 -20.07 -9.95 -12.81
N VAL A 227 -19.05 -9.15 -12.49
CA VAL A 227 -18.29 -9.29 -11.23
C VAL A 227 -19.16 -8.99 -10.01
N LYS A 228 -20.07 -8.00 -10.10
CA LYS A 228 -21.02 -7.69 -9.03
C LYS A 228 -22.04 -8.80 -8.82
N GLU A 229 -22.54 -9.44 -9.88
CA GLU A 229 -23.45 -10.58 -9.75
C GLU A 229 -22.72 -11.79 -9.15
N LYS A 230 -21.52 -12.15 -9.63
CA LYS A 230 -20.69 -13.18 -8.97
C LYS A 230 -20.44 -12.88 -7.50
N ARG A 231 -20.17 -11.62 -7.15
CA ARG A 231 -20.05 -11.20 -5.75
C ARG A 231 -21.34 -11.42 -4.97
N LYS A 232 -22.52 -11.13 -5.55
CA LYS A 232 -23.81 -11.40 -4.90
C LYS A 232 -24.03 -12.90 -4.72
N GLU A 233 -23.71 -13.72 -5.71
CA GLU A 233 -23.82 -15.18 -5.63
C GLU A 233 -22.90 -15.77 -4.54
N ILE A 234 -21.72 -15.19 -4.32
CA ILE A 234 -20.79 -15.60 -3.26
C ILE A 234 -21.23 -15.05 -1.88
N VAL A 235 -21.80 -13.84 -1.82
CA VAL A 235 -22.14 -13.15 -0.56
C VAL A 235 -23.55 -13.48 -0.05
N GLN A 236 -24.52 -13.81 -0.92
CA GLN A 236 -25.89 -14.17 -0.52
C GLN A 236 -25.99 -15.45 0.32
N PRO A 237 -25.23 -16.54 0.04
CA PRO A 237 -25.21 -17.73 0.90
C PRO A 237 -24.68 -17.42 2.31
N LEU A 238 -23.74 -16.47 2.45
CA LEU A 238 -23.12 -16.07 3.72
C LEU A 238 -24.00 -15.12 4.58
N GLN A 239 -24.98 -14.44 3.96
CA GLN A 239 -25.93 -13.57 4.68
C GLN A 239 -27.21 -14.30 5.05
N ALA A 240 -27.69 -15.23 4.21
CA ALA A 240 -28.83 -16.10 4.54
C ALA A 240 -28.52 -17.02 5.74
N GLN A 241 -27.29 -17.53 5.86
CA GLN A 241 -26.85 -18.33 7.02
C GLN A 241 -26.71 -17.51 8.33
N LYS A 242 -26.59 -16.18 8.25
CA LYS A 242 -26.58 -15.31 9.45
C LYS A 242 -27.97 -14.95 9.97
N GLU A 243 -29.02 -15.09 9.16
CA GLU A 243 -30.41 -14.82 9.58
C GLU A 243 -31.16 -16.07 10.05
N THR A 244 -30.69 -17.28 9.68
CA THR A 244 -31.26 -18.54 10.20
C THR A 244 -30.70 -18.98 11.56
N ASP A 245 -29.57 -18.43 12.00
CA ASP A 245 -28.96 -18.70 13.31
C ASP A 245 -29.30 -17.61 14.36
N LYS A 246 -30.60 -17.30 14.50
CA LYS A 246 -31.11 -16.87 15.81
C LYS A 246 -31.38 -18.14 16.63
N PRO A 247 -30.90 -18.22 17.89
CA PRO A 247 -30.90 -19.48 18.63
C PRO A 247 -32.33 -19.93 18.92
N ILE A 248 -32.79 -20.99 18.24
CA ILE A 248 -33.83 -21.85 18.77
C ILE A 248 -33.12 -22.78 19.75
N ALA A 249 -33.48 -22.63 21.03
CA ALA A 249 -33.15 -23.58 22.05
C ALA A 249 -33.69 -24.96 21.63
N SER A 250 -32.80 -25.89 21.29
CA SER A 250 -33.14 -27.31 21.30
C SER A 250 -31.91 -28.14 21.67
N GLN A 251 -31.98 -28.65 22.88
CA GLN A 251 -31.15 -29.71 23.44
C GLN A 251 -31.20 -30.96 22.56
N ALA A 252 -30.05 -31.56 22.24
CA ALA A 252 -29.82 -33.00 22.02
C ALA A 252 -28.29 -33.24 21.87
N PRO A 253 -27.74 -34.43 22.15
CA PRO A 253 -26.94 -34.67 23.35
C PRO A 253 -25.44 -34.69 23.07
N LEU A 254 -24.67 -34.18 24.03
CA LEU A 254 -23.23 -34.44 24.14
C LEU A 254 -23.03 -35.92 24.44
N GLN A 255 -22.39 -36.65 23.52
CA GLN A 255 -21.77 -37.92 23.88
C GLN A 255 -20.57 -37.61 24.77
N GLU A 256 -20.65 -38.08 26.00
CA GLU A 256 -19.53 -38.18 26.93
C GLU A 256 -18.43 -39.03 26.29
N ALA A 257 -17.31 -38.38 25.95
CA ALA A 257 -16.02 -39.04 25.86
C ALA A 257 -15.26 -38.67 27.15
N GLU A 258 -14.96 -39.69 27.94
CA GLU A 258 -14.32 -39.63 29.25
C GLU A 258 -12.91 -38.99 29.22
N VAL A 259 -12.70 -38.11 30.21
CA VAL A 259 -11.47 -37.62 30.85
C VAL A 259 -10.12 -37.84 30.13
N THR A 260 -9.50 -36.74 29.68
CA THR A 260 -8.03 -36.61 29.66
C THR A 260 -7.62 -35.14 29.92
N ASP A 261 -6.83 -34.93 30.97
CA ASP A 261 -5.95 -33.76 31.26
C ASP A 261 -6.33 -32.38 30.65
N GLU A 262 -6.72 -31.41 31.47
CA GLU A 262 -6.90 -30.01 31.02
C GLU A 262 -5.55 -29.46 30.50
N ARG A 263 -5.33 -29.49 29.17
CA ARG A 263 -4.13 -28.90 28.54
C ARG A 263 -4.22 -27.38 28.60
N ILE A 264 -3.51 -26.79 29.57
CA ILE A 264 -3.43 -25.34 29.77
C ILE A 264 -2.12 -24.81 29.18
N HIS A 265 -2.22 -23.83 28.27
CA HIS A 265 -1.09 -23.13 27.67
C HIS A 265 -1.04 -21.69 28.19
N GLU A 266 0.03 -21.35 28.93
CA GLU A 266 0.26 -19.97 29.37
C GLU A 266 0.89 -19.14 28.26
N LEU A 267 0.25 -18.03 27.92
CA LEU A 267 0.55 -17.22 26.75
C LEU A 267 0.51 -15.74 27.09
N ASN A 268 1.52 -14.99 26.66
CA ASN A 268 1.51 -13.54 26.80
C ASN A 268 0.61 -12.91 25.74
N ILE A 269 -0.04 -11.80 26.10
CA ILE A 269 -0.86 -10.99 25.21
C ILE A 269 -0.69 -9.50 25.55
N HIS A 270 -0.69 -8.65 24.55
CA HIS A 270 -0.57 -7.20 24.75
C HIS A 270 -1.88 -6.59 25.26
N PRO A 271 -1.86 -5.38 25.87
CA PRO A 271 -3.04 -4.79 26.50
C PRO A 271 -4.26 -4.58 25.58
N GLU A 272 -4.04 -4.08 24.35
CA GLU A 272 -5.12 -3.84 23.39
C GLU A 272 -5.85 -5.15 22.98
N PRO A 273 -5.16 -6.20 22.50
CA PRO A 273 -5.83 -7.47 22.19
C PRO A 273 -6.38 -8.17 23.43
N PHE A 274 -5.77 -8.03 24.61
CA PHE A 274 -6.31 -8.57 25.87
C PHE A 274 -7.69 -7.97 26.19
N SER A 275 -7.80 -6.64 26.16
CA SER A 275 -9.08 -5.94 26.37
C SER A 275 -10.15 -6.35 25.35
N ALA A 276 -9.76 -6.57 24.09
CA ALA A 276 -10.66 -7.06 23.06
C ALA A 276 -11.14 -8.51 23.31
N VAL A 277 -10.29 -9.38 23.87
CA VAL A 277 -10.69 -10.75 24.26
C VAL A 277 -11.66 -10.72 25.43
N VAL A 278 -11.34 -9.97 26.50
CA VAL A 278 -12.19 -9.86 27.70
C VAL A 278 -13.56 -9.26 27.40
N SER A 279 -13.63 -8.29 26.47
CA SER A 279 -14.90 -7.71 26.01
C SER A 279 -15.68 -8.59 25.02
N GLY A 280 -15.10 -9.71 24.58
CA GLY A 280 -15.68 -10.60 23.56
C GLY A 280 -15.60 -10.06 22.13
N ALA A 281 -14.98 -8.89 21.91
CA ALA A 281 -14.78 -8.32 20.57
C ALA A 281 -13.77 -9.12 19.73
N LYS A 282 -12.78 -9.74 20.37
CA LYS A 282 -11.79 -10.62 19.74
C LYS A 282 -12.06 -12.07 20.16
N THR A 283 -12.46 -12.88 19.18
CA THR A 283 -12.85 -14.30 19.36
C THR A 283 -11.87 -15.27 18.70
N PHE A 284 -10.64 -14.83 18.43
CA PHE A 284 -9.60 -15.66 17.82
C PHE A 284 -8.21 -15.30 18.35
N GLU A 285 -7.25 -16.21 18.24
CA GLU A 285 -5.81 -16.03 18.46
C GLU A 285 -5.02 -16.46 17.22
N TYR A 286 -3.88 -15.82 16.97
CA TYR A 286 -2.94 -16.19 15.90
C TYR A 286 -1.57 -16.39 16.53
N ARG A 287 -0.99 -17.59 16.39
CA ARG A 287 0.25 -17.98 17.09
C ARG A 287 1.14 -18.84 16.20
N PHE A 288 2.43 -18.83 16.52
CA PHE A 288 3.34 -19.88 16.04
C PHE A 288 2.93 -21.21 16.70
N ASN A 289 2.89 -22.30 15.95
CA ASN A 289 2.44 -23.60 16.44
C ASN A 289 3.61 -24.42 17.02
N ASP A 290 4.15 -23.99 18.15
CA ASP A 290 5.22 -24.67 18.91
C ASP A 290 4.70 -25.66 19.97
N ARG A 291 3.39 -25.71 20.21
CA ARG A 291 2.79 -26.38 21.36
C ARG A 291 1.74 -27.44 21.01
N ASP A 292 1.57 -27.73 19.72
CA ASP A 292 0.56 -28.67 19.21
C ASP A 292 -0.83 -28.37 19.78
N TYR A 293 -1.32 -27.15 19.53
CA TYR A 293 -2.60 -26.69 20.04
C TYR A 293 -3.74 -27.55 19.50
N ARG A 294 -4.72 -27.88 20.35
CA ARG A 294 -5.88 -28.71 20.00
C ARG A 294 -7.20 -28.02 20.35
N VAL A 295 -8.26 -28.37 19.64
CA VAL A 295 -9.62 -27.98 20.02
C VAL A 295 -9.92 -28.57 21.40
N GLY A 296 -10.41 -27.73 22.32
CA GLY A 296 -10.59 -28.06 23.74
C GLY A 296 -9.46 -27.56 24.65
N ASP A 297 -8.30 -27.19 24.12
CA ASP A 297 -7.20 -26.63 24.93
C ASP A 297 -7.61 -25.31 25.60
N ILE A 298 -7.04 -25.04 26.77
CA ILE A 298 -7.21 -23.79 27.51
C ILE A 298 -6.00 -22.90 27.24
N LEU A 299 -6.24 -21.69 26.78
CA LEU A 299 -5.21 -20.66 26.67
C LEU A 299 -5.36 -19.70 27.85
N ARG A 300 -4.36 -19.67 28.73
CA ARG A 300 -4.26 -18.67 29.79
C ARG A 300 -3.50 -17.46 29.26
N LEU A 301 -4.24 -16.41 28.95
CA LEU A 301 -3.72 -15.18 28.37
C LEU A 301 -3.29 -14.22 29.49
N ASN A 302 -1.99 -14.06 29.69
CA ASN A 302 -1.39 -13.15 30.66
C ASN A 302 -1.10 -11.80 30.00
N GLU A 303 -1.70 -10.72 30.50
CA GLU A 303 -1.46 -9.38 29.96
C GLU A 303 -0.04 -8.91 30.33
N TYR A 304 0.76 -8.67 29.30
CA TYR A 304 2.14 -8.20 29.39
C TYR A 304 2.27 -6.84 28.70
N ASN A 305 2.73 -5.84 29.45
CA ASN A 305 2.97 -4.50 28.93
C ASN A 305 4.42 -4.38 28.41
N PRO A 306 4.64 -4.32 27.09
CA PRO A 306 6.00 -4.26 26.52
C PRO A 306 6.70 -2.93 26.75
N ILE A 307 5.97 -1.87 27.13
CA ILE A 307 6.54 -0.55 27.41
C ILE A 307 7.12 -0.52 28.84
N GLN A 308 6.47 -1.19 29.78
CA GLN A 308 6.88 -1.25 31.18
C GLN A 308 7.67 -2.53 31.52
N GLU A 309 7.87 -3.40 30.53
CA GLU A 309 8.50 -4.72 30.64
C GLU A 309 7.96 -5.57 31.80
N SER A 310 6.66 -5.44 32.10
CA SER A 310 6.04 -6.06 33.27
C SER A 310 4.67 -6.67 32.98
N TYR A 311 4.29 -7.65 33.80
CA TYR A 311 2.94 -8.21 33.81
C TYR A 311 2.01 -7.31 34.62
N THR A 312 0.81 -7.07 34.11
CA THR A 312 -0.21 -6.25 34.79
C THR A 312 -0.98 -7.05 35.85
N ASN A 313 -0.66 -8.35 36.02
CA ASN A 313 -1.40 -9.36 36.78
C ASN A 313 -2.82 -9.65 36.26
N GLN A 314 -3.24 -9.06 35.15
CA GLN A 314 -4.50 -9.43 34.50
C GLN A 314 -4.31 -10.70 33.67
N LYS A 315 -5.28 -11.61 33.79
CA LYS A 315 -5.30 -12.89 33.07
C LYS A 315 -6.71 -13.24 32.63
N ALA A 316 -6.82 -13.96 31.53
CA ALA A 316 -8.09 -14.48 31.02
C ALA A 316 -7.86 -15.90 30.49
N ASP A 317 -8.71 -16.84 30.93
CA ASP A 317 -8.70 -18.21 30.43
C ASP A 317 -9.75 -18.33 29.31
N VAL A 318 -9.32 -18.81 28.15
CA VAL A 318 -10.17 -19.04 26.98
C VAL A 318 -10.03 -20.47 26.50
N ILE A 319 -11.10 -21.05 25.95
CA ILE A 319 -11.10 -22.40 25.37
C ILE A 319 -10.99 -22.28 23.85
N VAL A 320 -10.12 -23.10 23.26
CA VAL A 320 -10.03 -23.24 21.80
C VAL A 320 -11.23 -24.02 21.30
N THR A 321 -12.01 -23.40 20.43
CA THR A 321 -13.26 -23.96 19.87
C THR A 321 -13.11 -24.43 18.43
N PHE A 322 -12.13 -23.90 17.71
CA PHE A 322 -11.81 -24.30 16.35
C PHE A 322 -10.35 -23.96 16.05
N ILE A 323 -9.70 -24.77 15.21
CA ILE A 323 -8.32 -24.55 14.79
C ILE A 323 -8.25 -24.52 13.27
N LEU A 324 -7.61 -23.49 12.75
CA LEU A 324 -7.19 -23.38 11.38
C LEU A 324 -5.67 -23.53 11.31
N GLU A 325 -5.23 -24.69 10.80
CA GLU A 325 -3.81 -25.02 10.64
C GLU A 325 -3.15 -24.16 9.55
N GLY A 326 -1.85 -23.93 9.73
CA GLY A 326 -1.01 -23.29 8.74
C GLY A 326 -0.85 -24.13 7.47
N GLY A 327 -0.44 -23.48 6.38
CA GLY A 327 -0.34 -24.09 5.06
C GLY A 327 -1.61 -23.93 4.21
N GLN A 328 -2.63 -23.25 4.73
CA GLN A 328 -3.87 -22.91 4.05
C GLN A 328 -4.14 -21.40 4.23
N TYR A 329 -4.84 -20.78 3.28
CA TYR A 329 -5.28 -19.37 3.39
C TYR A 329 -4.14 -18.36 3.64
N ASP A 330 -2.96 -18.61 3.05
CA ASP A 330 -1.71 -17.85 3.26
C ASP A 330 -1.21 -17.78 4.70
N ILE A 331 -1.71 -18.65 5.58
CA ILE A 331 -1.17 -18.83 6.92
C ILE A 331 0.13 -19.62 6.79
N PRO A 332 1.28 -19.13 7.28
CA PRO A 332 2.52 -19.90 7.19
C PRO A 332 2.37 -21.25 7.90
N THR A 333 2.96 -22.31 7.36
CA THR A 333 2.81 -23.69 7.86
C THR A 333 3.16 -23.85 9.35
N SER A 334 4.02 -22.98 9.88
CA SER A 334 4.43 -22.97 11.29
C SER A 334 3.51 -22.14 12.20
N TYR A 335 2.38 -21.65 11.71
CA TYR A 335 1.43 -20.83 12.47
C TYR A 335 0.04 -21.46 12.49
N VAL A 336 -0.79 -20.99 13.42
CA VAL A 336 -2.15 -21.47 13.65
C VAL A 336 -3.06 -20.29 13.99
N ILE A 337 -4.30 -20.33 13.50
CA ILE A 337 -5.37 -19.46 13.97
C ILE A 337 -6.34 -20.30 14.80
N MET A 338 -6.62 -19.87 16.03
CA MET A 338 -7.50 -20.56 16.97
C MET A 338 -8.72 -19.69 17.22
N SER A 339 -9.94 -20.18 16.96
CA SER A 339 -11.14 -19.53 17.50
C SER A 339 -11.23 -19.80 18.99
N ILE A 340 -11.45 -18.76 19.78
CA ILE A 340 -11.43 -18.82 21.24
C ILE A 340 -12.73 -18.29 21.82
N LYS A 341 -13.14 -18.88 22.94
CA LYS A 341 -14.27 -18.41 23.75
C LYS A 341 -13.83 -18.26 25.20
N LEU A 342 -14.22 -17.17 25.86
CA LEU A 342 -14.00 -16.99 27.29
C LEU A 342 -14.53 -18.20 28.07
N LYS A 343 -13.69 -18.80 28.91
CA LYS A 343 -14.10 -19.86 29.83
C LYS A 343 -14.94 -19.19 30.92
N GLU A 344 -16.25 -19.44 30.91
CA GLU A 344 -17.14 -18.91 31.95
C GLU A 344 -16.79 -19.55 33.30
N GLY A 345 -16.39 -18.73 34.27
CA GLY A 345 -16.07 -19.16 35.64
C GLY A 345 -14.61 -19.05 36.01
N LEU A 346 -14.18 -17.83 36.37
CA LEU A 346 -13.19 -17.48 37.41
C LEU A 346 -13.11 -15.95 37.47
N HIS A 347 -13.92 -15.38 38.36
CA HIS A 347 -13.85 -13.97 38.77
C HIS A 347 -12.70 -13.73 39.74
#